data_AF-A0A2N5X5Z1-F1
#
_entry.id   AF-A0A2N5X5Z1-F1
#
_cell.length_a   1.000
_cell.length_b   1.000
_cell.length_c   1.000
_cell.angle_alpha   90.00
_cell.angle_beta   90.00
_cell.angle_gamma   90.00
#
_symmetry.space_group_name_H-M   'P 1'
#
loop_
_entity.id
_entity.type
_entity.pdbx_description
1 polymer ?
#
loop_
_entity_poly.entity_id
_entity_poly.type
_entity_poly.pdbx_seq_one_letter_code
_entity_poly.pdbx_strand_id
1 'polypeptide(L)'
;MIDISFEINGRKVSPRNMGNALESAVLKSVQESITKSVGSARCPEHGQRPKVKVKGRNLDSLSFEVSGCCDQLIETVKKKLK
;
A
#
# COMPACT_ATOMS: atom_id res chain seq x y z
N MET A 1 7.67 -5.51 8.95
CA MET A 1 6.42 -5.19 8.26
C MET A 1 6.55 -3.79 7.66
N ILE A 2 6.06 -3.58 6.44
CA ILE A 2 5.89 -2.24 5.85
C ILE A 2 4.54 -1.68 6.31
N ASP A 3 4.43 -0.36 6.40
CA ASP A 3 3.17 0.28 6.80
C ASP A 3 2.26 0.41 5.58
N ILE A 4 1.13 -0.31 5.58
CA ILE A 4 0.13 -0.28 4.51
C ILE A 4 -1.19 0.20 5.12
N SER A 5 -1.73 1.29 4.58
CA SER A 5 -3.02 1.85 5.01
C SER A 5 -3.99 1.92 3.84
N PHE A 6 -5.26 1.60 4.08
CA PHE A 6 -6.32 1.68 3.08
C PHE A 6 -7.31 2.80 3.44
N GLU A 7 -7.71 3.57 2.45
CA GLU A 7 -8.67 4.65 2.57
C GLU A 7 -9.67 4.56 1.40
N ILE A 8 -10.92 4.23 1.71
CA ILE A 8 -11.99 4.14 0.72
C ILE A 8 -13.04 5.18 1.05
N ASN A 9 -13.40 5.99 0.06
CA ASN A 9 -14.37 7.08 0.20
C ASN A 9 -14.00 8.05 1.34
N GLY A 10 -12.71 8.38 1.45
CA GLY A 10 -12.16 9.24 2.51
C GLY A 10 -12.17 8.64 3.91
N ARG A 11 -12.61 7.39 4.09
CA ARG A 11 -12.62 6.69 5.38
C ARG A 11 -11.50 5.66 5.43
N LYS A 12 -10.77 5.63 6.54
CA LYS A 12 -9.76 4.59 6.77
C LYS A 12 -10.47 3.25 6.93
N VAL A 13 -10.14 2.30 6.07
CA VAL A 13 -10.70 0.95 6.11
C VAL A 13 -9.60 -0.06 6.41
N SER A 14 -9.99 -1.24 6.85
CA SER A 14 -9.07 -2.35 7.05
C SER A 14 -9.76 -3.62 6.57
N PRO A 15 -9.04 -4.54 5.90
CA PRO A 15 -9.63 -5.78 5.38
C PRO A 15 -10.29 -6.62 6.49
N ARG A 16 -9.89 -6.45 7.75
CA ARG A 16 -10.47 -7.16 8.90
C ARG A 16 -11.80 -6.59 9.40
N ASN A 17 -12.10 -5.32 9.08
CA ASN A 17 -13.30 -4.60 9.55
C ASN A 17 -14.30 -4.31 8.42
N MET A 18 -14.09 -4.86 7.23
CA MET A 18 -15.04 -4.74 6.13
C MET A 18 -16.21 -5.71 6.32
N GLY A 19 -17.43 -5.22 6.10
CA GLY A 19 -18.66 -6.03 6.20
C GLY A 19 -18.86 -6.99 5.02
N ASN A 20 -18.08 -6.85 3.95
CA ASN A 20 -18.19 -7.63 2.73
C ASN A 20 -16.95 -8.51 2.54
N ALA A 21 -17.14 -9.83 2.54
CA ALA A 21 -16.06 -10.81 2.44
C ALA A 21 -15.28 -10.71 1.11
N LEU A 22 -15.95 -10.33 0.02
CA LEU A 22 -15.30 -10.15 -1.28
C LEU A 22 -14.34 -8.97 -1.24
N GLU A 23 -14.77 -7.85 -0.68
CA GLU A 23 -13.98 -6.63 -0.57
C GLU A 23 -12.76 -6.84 0.33
N SER A 24 -12.94 -7.54 1.46
CA SER A 24 -11.86 -7.96 2.34
C SER A 24 -10.82 -8.81 1.61
N ALA A 25 -11.25 -9.75 0.77
CA ALA A 25 -10.35 -10.62 0.01
C ALA A 25 -9.54 -9.82 -1.02
N VAL A 26 -10.17 -8.89 -1.73
CA VAL A 26 -9.49 -7.99 -2.68
C VAL A 26 -8.45 -7.13 -1.96
N LEU A 27 -8.83 -6.44 -0.88
CA LEU A 27 -7.88 -5.62 -0.11
C LEU A 27 -6.72 -6.44 0.44
N LYS A 28 -6.98 -7.66 0.93
CA LYS A 28 -5.94 -8.56 1.40
C LYS A 28 -4.99 -8.96 0.27
N SER A 29 -5.52 -9.32 -0.90
CA SER A 29 -4.71 -9.63 -2.08
C SER A 29 -3.82 -8.45 -2.52
N VAL A 30 -4.37 -7.23 -2.51
CA VAL A 30 -3.60 -6.00 -2.76
C VAL A 30 -2.52 -5.81 -1.71
N GLN A 31 -2.84 -5.97 -0.42
CA GLN A 31 -1.87 -5.87 0.68
C GLN A 31 -0.72 -6.87 0.51
N GLU A 32 -1.04 -8.12 0.17
CA GLU A 32 -0.07 -9.19 -0.04
C GLU A 32 0.81 -8.90 -1.27
N SER A 33 0.22 -8.40 -2.36
CA SER A 33 0.94 -8.01 -3.56
C SER A 33 1.93 -6.87 -3.28
N ILE A 34 1.49 -5.81 -2.60
CA ILE A 34 2.37 -4.71 -2.15
C ILE A 34 3.48 -5.27 -1.25
N THR A 35 3.12 -6.10 -0.26
CA THR A 35 4.10 -6.67 0.67
C THR A 35 5.13 -7.54 -0.04
N LYS A 36 4.72 -8.30 -1.06
CA LYS A 36 5.63 -9.13 -1.86
C LYS A 36 6.54 -8.30 -2.75
N SER A 37 6.01 -7.27 -3.40
CA SER A 37 6.78 -6.40 -4.30
C SER A 37 7.74 -5.48 -3.55
N VAL A 38 7.28 -4.83 -2.47
CA VAL A 38 8.00 -3.73 -1.80
C VAL A 38 8.24 -3.95 -0.31
N GLY A 39 7.83 -5.08 0.26
CA GLY A 39 8.10 -5.41 1.67
C GLY A 39 9.58 -5.62 2.01
N SER A 40 10.38 -5.98 1.01
CA SER A 40 11.84 -6.07 1.10
C SER A 40 12.55 -4.76 0.71
N ALA A 41 11.81 -3.77 0.17
CA ALA A 41 12.40 -2.49 -0.21
C ALA A 41 12.80 -1.71 1.04
N ARG A 42 14.05 -1.24 1.05
CA ARG A 42 14.61 -0.35 2.06
C ARG A 42 15.41 0.74 1.35
N CYS A 43 15.41 1.93 1.95
CA CYS A 43 16.32 2.96 1.50
C CYS A 43 17.76 2.52 1.79
N PRO A 44 18.66 2.51 0.80
CA PRO A 44 20.06 2.17 1.04
C PRO A 44 20.79 3.20 1.91
N GLU A 45 20.35 4.46 1.87
CA GLU A 45 21.01 5.56 2.59
C GLU A 45 20.55 5.69 4.04
N HIS A 46 19.24 5.61 4.27
CA HIS A 46 18.64 5.86 5.59
C HIS A 46 18.18 4.57 6.30
N GLY A 47 18.21 3.42 5.61
CA GLY A 47 17.72 2.14 6.14
C GLY A 47 16.21 2.05 6.40
N GLN A 48 15.46 3.11 6.10
CA GLN A 48 14.02 3.20 6.38
C GLN A 48 13.19 2.40 5.38
N ARG A 49 12.01 1.97 5.85
CA ARG A 49 11.01 1.28 5.05
C ARG A 49 10.03 2.27 4.43
N PRO A 50 9.50 1.97 3.22
CA PRO A 50 8.47 2.79 2.62
C PRO A 50 7.13 2.61 3.35
N LYS A 51 6.29 3.64 3.24
CA LYS A 51 4.88 3.61 3.61
C LYS A 51 4.04 3.66 2.35
N VAL A 52 3.01 2.81 2.28
CA VAL A 52 2.11 2.75 1.13
C VAL A 52 0.69 3.01 1.62
N LYS A 53 0.07 4.04 1.07
CA LYS A 53 -1.31 4.41 1.36
C LYS A 53 -2.14 4.20 0.10
N VAL A 54 -3.08 3.27 0.17
CA VAL A 54 -3.99 2.96 -0.93
C VAL A 54 -5.26 3.76 -0.72
N LYS A 55 -5.57 4.67 -1.64
CA LYS A 55 -6.74 5.56 -1.59
C LYS A 55 -7.66 5.28 -2.77
N GLY A 56 -8.97 5.28 -2.58
CA GLY A 56 -9.89 5.14 -3.71
C GLY A 56 -11.31 5.56 -3.38
N ARG A 57 -12.12 5.81 -4.41
CA ARG A 57 -13.57 5.94 -4.20
C ARG A 57 -14.20 4.59 -3.90
N ASN A 58 -13.74 3.56 -4.62
CA ASN A 58 -14.18 2.16 -4.55
C ASN A 58 -12.98 1.24 -4.86
N LEU A 59 -13.13 -0.08 -4.75
CA LEU A 59 -12.09 -1.06 -5.05
C LEU A 59 -11.61 -1.07 -6.50
N ASP A 60 -12.49 -0.72 -7.45
CA ASP A 60 -12.12 -0.55 -8.86
C ASP A 60 -11.27 0.70 -9.14
N SER A 61 -11.30 1.68 -8.24
CA SER A 61 -10.65 2.98 -8.43
C SER A 61 -9.69 3.24 -7.27
N LEU A 62 -8.69 2.37 -7.14
CA LEU A 62 -7.62 2.48 -6.16
C LEU A 62 -6.40 3.19 -6.76
N SER A 63 -5.84 4.10 -5.98
CA SER A 63 -4.62 4.85 -6.24
C SER A 63 -3.61 4.57 -5.14
N PHE A 64 -2.35 4.41 -5.52
CA PHE A 64 -1.26 4.11 -4.61
C PHE A 64 -0.45 5.37 -4.33
N GLU A 65 -0.49 5.82 -3.08
CA GLU A 65 0.30 6.93 -2.58
C GLU A 65 1.48 6.36 -1.78
N VAL A 66 2.70 6.57 -2.27
CA VAL A 66 3.92 6.04 -1.66
C VAL A 66 4.66 7.18 -0.97
N SER A 67 5.01 6.98 0.29
CA SER A 67 5.82 7.91 1.08
C SER A 67 7.07 7.20 1.62
N GLY A 68 8.18 7.92 1.68
CA GLY A 68 9.45 7.38 2.14
C GLY A 68 10.37 8.48 2.67
N CYS A 69 11.54 8.07 3.15
CA CYS A 69 12.57 9.01 3.64
C CYS A 69 13.23 9.83 2.53
N CYS A 70 13.20 9.35 1.28
CA CYS A 70 13.76 10.05 0.12
C CYS A 70 13.03 9.65 -1.18
N ASP A 71 13.14 10.49 -2.21
CA ASP A 71 12.54 10.26 -3.53
C ASP A 71 13.05 8.98 -4.19
N GLN A 72 14.32 8.63 -4.04
CA GLN A 72 14.88 7.38 -4.59
C GLN A 72 14.13 6.14 -4.08
N LEU A 73 13.79 6.10 -2.78
CA LEU A 73 12.99 5.02 -2.21
C LEU A 73 11.60 5.00 -2.83
N ILE A 74 10.96 6.18 -2.93
CA ILE A 74 9.61 6.33 -3.47
C ILE A 74 9.57 5.86 -4.94
N GLU A 75 10.53 6.29 -5.76
CA GLU A 75 10.64 5.88 -7.16
C GLU A 75 10.90 4.39 -7.32
N THR A 76 11.80 3.82 -6.51
CA THR A 76 12.08 2.38 -6.52
C THR A 76 10.82 1.58 -6.21
N VAL A 77 10.05 2.01 -5.20
CA VAL A 77 8.80 1.38 -4.79
C VAL A 77 7.72 1.56 -5.86
N LYS A 78 7.57 2.76 -6.43
CA LYS A 78 6.65 3.01 -7.55
C LYS A 78 6.95 2.15 -8.77
N LYS A 79 8.23 1.95 -9.11
CA LYS A 79 8.64 1.07 -10.23
C LYS A 79 8.30 -0.40 -9.98
N LYS A 80 8.30 -0.85 -8.72
CA LYS A 80 7.93 -2.23 -8.34
C LYS A 80 6.43 -2.47 -8.21
N LEU A 81 5.63 -1.41 -8.08
CA LEU A 81 4.17 -1.45 -7.97
C LEU A 81 3.46 -1.25 -9.32
N LYS A 82 4.20 -0.91 -10.37
CA LYS A 82 3.72 -0.79 -11.75
C LYS A 82 3.82 -2.14 -12.46
#